data_AF-A0A0V0Q8A9-F1
#
_entry.id   AF-A0A0V0Q8A9-F1
#
_cell.length_a   1.000
_cell.length_b   1.000
_cell.length_c   1.000
_cell.angle_alpha   90.00
_cell.angle_beta   90.00
_cell.angle_gamma   90.00
#
_symmetry.space_group_name_H-M   'P 1'
#
loop_
_entity.id
_entity.type
_entity.pdbx_description
1 polymer ?
#
loop_
_entity_poly.entity_id
_entity_poly.type
_entity_poly.pdbx_seq_one_letter_code
_entity_poly.pdbx_strand_id
1 'polypeptide(L)'
;MSDIVPQLNRKTHLNPKFFTLIPQFNTLIQRIDLIFEDAIKSDSMSYELELLGKKKQKQMQNLEILIQNQNQNALAIIYIHANQMLNENQSKKDFLAKQVSDKLKETNAIRLFIEFVQSYTYVIEKNASPINKSRYFDAIGEQIIKILIDHYPQYKVTQSGSFQIQADISFVEKFLLKVINAKTLQRKLDQLKSLINIFKLDQESLKRYIKEECLQNIPTEIVDQYILAKKN
;
A
#
# COMPACT_ATOMS: atom_id res chain seq x y z
N MET A 1 -1.01 15.04 5.84
CA MET A 1 0.39 14.59 5.70
C MET A 1 0.80 14.94 4.28
N SER A 2 1.85 15.74 4.09
CA SER A 2 2.27 16.15 2.74
C SER A 2 2.87 14.96 2.00
N ASP A 3 2.34 14.69 0.80
CA ASP A 3 2.83 13.69 -0.15
C ASP A 3 4.21 14.11 -0.69
N ILE A 4 5.26 13.94 0.10
CA ILE A 4 6.63 13.97 -0.42
C ILE A 4 6.93 12.56 -0.90
N VAL A 5 6.62 12.28 -2.17
CA VAL A 5 7.13 11.09 -2.84
C VAL A 5 8.65 11.29 -2.99
N PRO A 6 9.48 10.47 -2.33
CA PRO A 6 10.93 10.61 -2.44
C PRO A 6 11.36 10.44 -3.90
N GLN A 7 12.27 11.28 -4.39
CA GLN A 7 12.85 11.14 -5.73
C GLN A 7 13.72 9.88 -5.78
N LEU A 8 13.10 8.75 -6.07
CA LEU A 8 13.74 7.44 -6.17
C LEU A 8 14.06 7.13 -7.62
N ASN A 9 15.31 6.75 -7.89
CA ASN A 9 15.70 6.18 -9.19
C ASN A 9 14.91 4.88 -9.42
N ARG A 10 14.35 4.70 -10.62
CA ARG A 10 13.58 3.50 -11.01
C ARG A 10 14.37 2.19 -10.83
N LYS A 11 15.70 2.25 -10.71
CA LYS A 11 16.58 1.09 -10.48
C LYS A 11 16.87 0.78 -9.00
N THR A 12 16.38 1.58 -8.06
CA THR A 12 16.64 1.34 -6.64
C THR A 12 15.82 0.14 -6.16
N HIS A 13 16.49 -0.98 -5.87
CA HIS A 13 15.87 -2.15 -5.27
C HIS A 13 15.92 -2.07 -3.74
N LEU A 14 14.78 -2.23 -3.08
CA LEU A 14 14.74 -2.37 -1.63
C LEU A 14 15.17 -3.79 -1.27
N ASN A 15 16.26 -3.92 -0.51
CA ASN A 15 16.60 -5.21 0.07
C ASN A 15 15.56 -5.56 1.16
N PRO A 16 14.87 -6.71 1.09
CA PRO A 16 13.89 -7.11 2.12
C PRO A 16 14.47 -7.12 3.54
N LYS A 17 15.79 -7.34 3.69
CA LYS A 17 16.50 -7.26 4.98
C LYS A 17 16.39 -5.89 5.66
N PHE A 18 16.00 -4.83 4.94
CA PHE A 18 15.69 -3.53 5.53
C PHE A 18 14.70 -3.65 6.70
N PHE A 19 13.63 -4.43 6.53
CA PHE A 19 12.63 -4.64 7.58
C PHE A 19 13.11 -5.55 8.72
N THR A 20 14.28 -6.18 8.58
CA THR A 20 14.99 -6.88 9.65
C THR A 20 15.86 -5.92 10.47
N LEU A 21 16.47 -4.93 9.82
CA LEU A 21 17.40 -4.00 10.46
C LEU A 21 16.69 -2.90 11.25
N ILE A 22 15.60 -2.34 10.73
CA ILE A 22 14.88 -1.24 11.41
C ILE A 22 14.42 -1.60 12.84
N PRO A 23 13.84 -2.78 13.10
CA PRO A 23 13.51 -3.20 14.47
C PRO A 23 14.74 -3.26 15.39
N GLN A 24 15.90 -3.68 14.87
CA GLN A 24 17.15 -3.73 15.63
C GLN A 24 17.64 -2.33 15.99
N PHE A 25 17.57 -1.38 15.06
CA PHE A 25 17.90 0.02 15.32
C PHE A 25 16.97 0.65 16.36
N ASN A 26 15.66 0.42 16.26
CA ASN A 26 14.70 0.88 17.27
C ASN A 26 15.04 0.33 18.66
N THR A 27 15.39 -0.95 18.75
CA THR A 27 15.79 -1.59 20.01
C THR A 27 17.07 -0.97 20.57
N LEU A 28 18.05 -0.68 19.71
CA LEU A 28 19.30 -0.04 20.14
C LEU A 28 19.05 1.37 20.68
N ILE A 29 18.20 2.16 20.02
CA ILE A 29 17.83 3.51 20.49
C ILE A 29 17.16 3.45 21.86
N GLN A 30 16.21 2.55 22.05
CA GLN A 30 15.55 2.34 23.35
C GLN A 30 16.54 1.92 24.44
N ARG A 31 17.52 1.07 24.11
CA ARG A 31 18.56 0.67 25.06
C ARG A 31 19.49 1.82 25.44
N ILE A 32 19.90 2.64 24.47
CA ILE A 32 20.70 3.84 24.73
C ILE A 32 19.95 4.77 25.68
N ASP A 33 18.65 4.96 25.45
CA ASP A 33 17.80 5.79 26.30
C ASP A 33 17.77 5.28 27.75
N LEU A 34 17.51 3.98 27.94
CA LEU A 34 17.49 3.36 29.26
C LEU A 34 18.84 3.45 30.00
N ILE A 35 19.96 3.18 29.31
CA ILE A 35 21.29 3.29 29.90
C ILE A 35 21.58 4.72 30.33
N PHE A 36 21.17 5.70 29.52
CA PHE A 36 21.36 7.10 29.86
C PHE A 36 20.52 7.50 31.08
N GLU A 37 19.23 7.13 31.12
CA GLU A 37 18.35 7.40 32.26
C GLU A 37 18.85 6.74 33.55
N ASP A 38 19.44 5.54 33.46
CA ASP A 38 20.03 4.85 34.61
C ASP A 38 21.32 5.54 35.10
N ALA A 39 22.19 5.96 34.17
CA ALA A 39 23.45 6.62 34.50
C ALA A 39 23.27 7.98 35.18
N ILE A 40 22.16 8.69 34.91
CA ILE A 40 21.89 10.02 35.50
C ILE A 40 21.03 9.95 36.77
N LYS A 41 20.42 8.81 37.10
CA LYS A 41 19.52 8.66 38.26
C LYS A 41 20.23 8.81 39.61
N SER A 42 21.54 8.57 39.65
CA SER A 42 22.35 8.63 40.88
C SER A 42 22.93 10.02 41.18
N ASP A 43 22.87 10.95 40.22
CA ASP A 43 23.48 12.28 40.38
C ASP A 43 22.43 13.34 40.73
N SER A 44 22.78 14.26 41.65
CA SER A 44 21.98 15.45 41.92
C SER A 44 21.88 16.32 40.67
N MET A 45 20.67 16.76 40.29
CA MET A 45 20.41 17.60 39.11
C MET A 45 21.37 18.82 39.08
N SER A 46 22.39 18.74 38.23
CA SER A 46 23.26 19.85 37.88
C SER A 46 22.82 20.49 36.57
N TYR A 47 23.22 21.74 36.35
CA TYR A 47 22.98 22.44 35.09
C TYR A 47 23.58 21.70 33.88
N GLU A 48 24.75 21.07 34.07
CA GLU A 48 25.42 20.25 33.06
C GLU A 48 24.62 18.99 32.70
N LEU A 49 24.00 18.33 33.68
CA LEU A 49 23.11 17.19 33.44
C LEU A 49 21.84 17.60 32.67
N GLU A 50 21.28 18.77 32.95
CA GLU A 50 20.15 19.31 32.19
C GLU A 50 20.53 19.59 30.73
N LEU A 51 21.71 20.18 30.48
CA LEU A 51 22.24 20.40 29.13
C LEU A 51 22.48 19.07 28.38
N LEU A 52 23.02 18.07 29.07
CA LEU A 52 23.27 16.75 28.49
C LEU A 52 21.93 16.05 28.13
N GLY A 53 20.92 16.14 29.00
CA GLY A 53 19.57 15.62 28.74
C GLY A 53 18.93 16.26 27.51
N LYS A 54 19.02 17.58 27.36
CA LYS A 54 18.55 18.30 26.16
C LYS A 54 19.28 17.83 24.89
N LYS A 55 20.60 17.63 24.97
CA LYS A 55 21.39 17.12 23.84
C LYS A 55 20.99 15.68 23.46
N LYS A 56 20.76 14.80 24.44
CA LYS A 56 20.24 13.44 24.23
C LYS A 56 18.90 13.47 23.50
N GLN A 57 17.92 14.21 24.03
CA GLN A 57 16.58 14.30 23.44
C GLN A 57 16.64 14.77 21.98
N LYS A 58 17.46 15.77 21.68
CA LYS A 58 17.66 16.24 20.30
C LYS A 58 18.23 15.14 19.38
N GLN A 59 19.20 14.35 19.85
CA GLN A 59 19.76 13.25 19.06
C GLN A 59 18.75 12.11 18.85
N MET A 60 17.96 11.78 19.87
CA MET A 60 16.90 10.78 19.75
C MET A 60 15.85 11.19 18.73
N GLN A 61 15.37 12.44 18.79
CA GLN A 61 14.41 12.97 17.81
C GLN A 61 14.98 12.92 16.39
N ASN A 62 16.25 13.28 16.20
CA ASN A 62 16.89 13.19 14.88
C ASN A 62 16.92 11.75 14.35
N LEU A 63 17.23 10.77 15.21
CA LEU A 63 17.25 9.36 14.83
C LEU A 63 15.85 8.83 14.50
N GLU A 64 14.83 9.22 15.27
CA GLU A 64 13.43 8.87 15.00
C GLU A 64 12.97 9.41 13.64
N ILE A 65 13.28 10.68 13.33
CA ILE A 65 13.00 11.30 12.03
C ILE A 65 13.71 10.54 10.90
N LEU A 66 14.98 10.20 11.08
CA LEU A 66 15.73 9.44 10.08
C LEU A 66 15.11 8.07 9.82
N ILE A 67 14.73 7.33 10.88
CA ILE A 67 14.07 6.03 10.76
C ILE A 67 12.73 6.16 10.05
N GLN A 68 11.93 7.17 10.42
CA GLN A 68 10.65 7.43 9.79
C GLN A 68 10.81 7.74 8.29
N ASN A 69 11.77 8.59 7.92
CA ASN A 69 12.06 8.92 6.53
C ASN A 69 12.50 7.68 5.74
N GLN A 70 13.36 6.82 6.31
CA GLN A 70 13.77 5.60 5.63
C GLN A 70 12.64 4.60 5.47
N ASN A 71 11.74 4.50 6.45
CA ASN A 71 10.53 3.67 6.33
C ASN A 71 9.61 4.18 5.22
N GLN A 72 9.42 5.50 5.11
CA GLN A 72 8.66 6.10 4.01
C GLN A 72 9.31 5.83 2.66
N ASN A 73 10.64 5.97 2.55
CA ASN A 73 11.39 5.63 1.35
C ASN A 73 11.20 4.16 0.96
N ALA A 74 11.29 3.25 1.93
CA ALA A 74 11.10 1.82 1.69
C ALA A 74 9.69 1.51 1.15
N LEU A 75 8.65 2.08 1.77
CA LEU A 75 7.27 1.93 1.30
C LEU A 75 7.06 2.54 -0.10
N ALA A 76 7.69 3.69 -0.39
CA ALA A 76 7.63 4.29 -1.71
C ALA A 76 8.31 3.42 -2.79
N ILE A 77 9.45 2.79 -2.47
CA ILE A 77 10.11 1.83 -3.37
C ILE A 77 9.17 0.64 -3.66
N ILE A 78 8.53 0.07 -2.63
CA ILE A 78 7.57 -1.03 -2.82
C ILE A 78 6.44 -0.60 -3.75
N TYR A 79 5.84 0.57 -3.51
CA TYR A 79 4.78 1.12 -4.37
C TYR A 79 5.22 1.27 -5.83
N ILE A 80 6.39 1.89 -6.07
CA ILE A 80 6.90 2.15 -7.42
C ILE A 80 7.11 0.85 -8.19
N HIS A 81 7.79 -0.12 -7.58
CA HIS A 81 8.08 -1.41 -8.23
C HIS A 81 6.82 -2.26 -8.40
N ALA A 82 5.90 -2.25 -7.44
CA ALA A 82 4.64 -2.98 -7.57
C ALA A 82 3.79 -2.42 -8.72
N ASN A 83 3.70 -1.08 -8.85
CA ASN A 83 3.01 -0.45 -9.97
C ASN A 83 3.69 -0.75 -11.31
N GLN A 84 5.03 -0.72 -11.37
CA GLN A 84 5.78 -1.11 -12.57
C GLN A 84 5.51 -2.55 -12.99
N MET A 85 5.59 -3.51 -12.04
CA MET A 85 5.30 -4.92 -12.29
C MET A 85 3.93 -5.12 -12.90
N LEU A 86 2.91 -4.43 -12.38
CA LEU A 86 1.56 -4.55 -12.90
C LEU A 86 1.45 -3.99 -14.33
N ASN A 87 2.04 -2.82 -14.60
CA ASN A 87 1.98 -2.17 -15.92
C ASN A 87 2.82 -2.88 -16.99
N GLU A 88 3.91 -3.54 -16.63
CA GLU A 88 4.78 -4.25 -17.57
C GLU A 88 4.22 -5.63 -17.97
N ASN A 89 3.47 -6.28 -17.07
CA ASN A 89 3.01 -7.65 -17.27
C ASN A 89 1.54 -7.76 -17.70
N GLN A 90 0.73 -6.69 -17.56
CA GLN A 90 -0.66 -6.70 -17.95
C GLN A 90 -0.82 -6.40 -19.45
N SER A 91 -1.49 -7.29 -20.18
CA SER A 91 -1.75 -7.13 -21.60
C SER A 91 -3.01 -6.30 -21.84
N LYS A 92 -2.97 -5.44 -22.86
CA LYS A 92 -4.15 -4.66 -23.30
C LYS A 92 -5.33 -5.52 -23.72
N LYS A 93 -5.12 -6.81 -24.00
CA LYS A 93 -6.16 -7.75 -24.43
C LYS A 93 -6.84 -8.48 -23.27
N ASP A 94 -6.28 -8.44 -22.06
CA ASP A 94 -6.75 -9.24 -20.92
C ASP A 94 -8.18 -8.90 -20.50
N PHE A 95 -8.60 -7.66 -20.73
CA PHE A 95 -9.94 -7.17 -20.39
C PHE A 95 -10.84 -6.96 -21.61
N LEU A 96 -10.46 -7.52 -22.77
CA LEU A 96 -11.21 -7.41 -24.03
C LEU A 96 -11.88 -8.72 -24.46
N ALA A 97 -11.99 -9.70 -23.56
CA ALA A 97 -12.65 -10.96 -23.85
C ALA A 97 -14.09 -10.73 -24.35
N LYS A 98 -14.52 -11.53 -25.34
CA LYS A 98 -15.88 -11.48 -25.89
C LYS A 98 -16.87 -12.37 -25.13
N GLN A 99 -16.36 -13.36 -24.42
CA GLN A 99 -17.14 -14.30 -23.61
C GLN A 99 -16.44 -14.54 -22.29
N VAL A 100 -17.23 -14.79 -21.26
CA VAL A 100 -16.76 -15.12 -19.91
C VAL A 100 -16.39 -16.60 -19.90
N SER A 101 -15.18 -16.94 -19.46
CA SER A 101 -14.79 -18.34 -19.24
C SER A 101 -15.44 -18.88 -17.97
N ASP A 102 -15.88 -20.14 -17.97
CA ASP A 102 -16.50 -20.79 -16.81
C ASP A 102 -15.57 -20.92 -15.59
N LYS A 103 -14.25 -20.79 -15.78
CA LYS A 103 -13.25 -20.81 -14.71
C LYS A 103 -12.26 -19.66 -14.86
N LEU A 104 -12.72 -18.46 -14.54
CA LEU A 104 -11.84 -17.30 -14.43
C LEU A 104 -10.87 -17.47 -13.25
N LYS A 105 -9.58 -17.30 -13.53
CA LYS A 105 -8.50 -17.17 -12.55
C LYS A 105 -7.91 -15.78 -12.68
N GLU A 106 -7.15 -15.35 -11.68
CA GLU A 106 -6.41 -14.10 -11.74
C GLU A 106 -5.45 -14.06 -12.95
N THR A 107 -5.24 -12.86 -13.49
CA THR A 107 -4.26 -12.61 -14.54
C THR A 107 -2.84 -12.84 -14.02
N ASN A 108 -1.92 -13.18 -14.93
CA ASN A 108 -0.51 -13.39 -14.56
C ASN A 108 0.12 -12.12 -13.96
N ALA A 109 -0.26 -10.94 -14.45
CA ALA A 109 0.22 -9.66 -13.93
C ALA A 109 -0.16 -9.46 -12.46
N ILE A 110 -1.41 -9.73 -12.10
CA ILE A 110 -1.89 -9.63 -10.72
C ILE A 110 -1.24 -10.67 -9.82
N ARG A 111 -1.01 -11.89 -10.32
CA ARG A 111 -0.25 -12.91 -9.58
C ARG A 111 1.16 -12.44 -9.24
N LEU A 112 1.92 -11.98 -10.25
CA LEU A 112 3.29 -11.48 -10.08
C LEU A 112 3.34 -10.25 -9.14
N PHE A 113 2.38 -9.33 -9.29
CA PHE A 113 2.22 -8.18 -8.43
C PHE A 113 2.05 -8.58 -6.95
N ILE A 114 1.18 -9.56 -6.67
CA ILE A 114 0.96 -10.04 -5.30
C ILE A 114 2.15 -10.84 -4.77
N GLU A 115 2.78 -11.70 -5.57
CA GLU A 115 3.99 -12.43 -5.18
C GLU A 115 5.14 -11.49 -4.80
N PHE A 116 5.32 -10.40 -5.56
CA PHE A 116 6.27 -9.34 -5.24
C PHE A 116 5.99 -8.72 -3.87
N VAL A 117 4.76 -8.27 -3.62
CA VAL A 117 4.40 -7.63 -2.34
C VAL A 117 4.50 -8.62 -1.18
N GLN A 118 4.12 -9.88 -1.41
CA GLN A 118 4.18 -10.96 -0.43
C GLN A 118 5.59 -11.16 0.14
N SER A 119 6.63 -11.00 -0.69
CA SER A 119 8.01 -11.13 -0.25
C SER A 119 8.38 -10.15 0.87
N TYR A 120 7.84 -8.93 0.84
CA TYR A 120 8.05 -7.92 1.88
C TYR A 120 7.15 -8.15 3.09
N THR A 121 5.87 -8.46 2.87
CA THR A 121 4.94 -8.70 3.99
C THR A 121 5.38 -9.90 4.83
N TYR A 122 5.99 -10.91 4.21
CA TYR A 122 6.58 -12.05 4.92
C TYR A 122 7.72 -11.64 5.86
N VAL A 123 8.62 -10.77 5.39
CA VAL A 123 9.75 -10.31 6.22
C VAL A 123 9.26 -9.38 7.34
N ILE A 124 8.31 -8.50 7.05
CA ILE A 124 7.66 -7.63 8.04
C ILE A 124 6.97 -8.48 9.11
N GLU A 125 6.20 -9.50 8.71
CA GLU A 125 5.47 -10.39 9.61
C GLU A 125 6.38 -11.03 10.65
N LYS A 126 7.58 -11.45 10.22
CA LYS A 126 8.55 -12.14 11.07
C LYS A 126 9.39 -11.23 11.96
N ASN A 127 9.62 -9.98 11.56
CA ASN A 127 10.65 -9.14 12.19
C ASN A 127 10.12 -7.86 12.84
N ALA A 128 8.97 -7.34 12.39
CA ALA A 128 8.43 -6.10 12.94
C ALA A 128 7.67 -6.35 14.25
N SER A 129 7.80 -5.40 15.19
CA SER A 129 6.94 -5.37 16.39
C SER A 129 5.46 -5.23 15.99
N PRO A 130 4.50 -5.70 16.81
CA PRO A 130 3.07 -5.66 16.46
C PRO A 130 2.56 -4.28 16.02
N ILE A 131 3.01 -3.21 16.71
CA ILE A 131 2.63 -1.83 16.38
C ILE A 131 3.15 -1.41 15.00
N ASN A 132 4.43 -1.67 14.72
CA ASN A 132 5.04 -1.31 13.45
C ASN A 132 4.51 -2.17 12.31
N LYS A 133 4.26 -3.46 12.57
CA LYS A 133 3.63 -4.40 11.65
C LYS A 133 2.29 -3.87 11.16
N SER A 134 1.39 -3.50 12.08
CA SER A 134 0.08 -2.92 11.71
C SER A 134 0.25 -1.69 10.82
N ARG A 135 1.14 -0.76 11.20
CA ARG A 135 1.40 0.46 10.41
C ARG A 135 1.91 0.16 9.00
N TYR A 136 2.84 -0.79 8.85
CA TYR A 136 3.34 -1.18 7.55
C TYR A 136 2.27 -1.86 6.70
N PHE A 137 1.49 -2.76 7.30
CA PHE A 137 0.42 -3.48 6.60
C PHE A 137 -0.72 -2.57 6.17
N ASP A 138 -1.12 -1.62 7.01
CA ASP A 138 -2.07 -0.58 6.64
C ASP A 138 -1.54 0.23 5.44
N ALA A 139 -0.30 0.72 5.51
CA ALA A 139 0.30 1.52 4.44
C ALA A 139 0.43 0.74 3.12
N ILE A 140 0.91 -0.51 3.17
CA ILE A 140 1.03 -1.38 1.99
C ILE A 140 -0.36 -1.69 1.42
N GLY A 141 -1.33 -2.02 2.26
CA GLY A 141 -2.69 -2.33 1.81
C GLY A 141 -3.37 -1.13 1.15
N GLU A 142 -3.21 0.08 1.70
CA GLU A 142 -3.70 1.30 1.08
C GLU A 142 -3.04 1.57 -0.27
N GLN A 143 -1.72 1.36 -0.36
CA GLN A 143 -0.96 1.50 -1.59
C GLN A 143 -1.41 0.52 -2.67
N ILE A 144 -1.64 -0.76 -2.32
CA ILE A 144 -2.17 -1.76 -3.26
C ILE A 144 -3.48 -1.30 -3.86
N ILE A 145 -4.44 -0.88 -3.02
CA ILE A 145 -5.76 -0.46 -3.50
C ILE A 145 -5.62 0.78 -4.40
N LYS A 146 -4.77 1.74 -4.02
CA LYS A 146 -4.49 2.92 -4.84
C LYS A 146 -3.92 2.54 -6.21
N ILE A 147 -2.92 1.66 -6.26
CA ILE A 147 -2.35 1.16 -7.53
C ILE A 147 -3.45 0.57 -8.41
N LEU A 148 -4.33 -0.25 -7.84
CA LEU A 148 -5.41 -0.90 -8.60
C LEU A 148 -6.45 0.10 -9.11
N ILE A 149 -6.80 1.11 -8.31
CA ILE A 149 -7.70 2.20 -8.72
C ILE A 149 -7.10 2.95 -9.92
N ASP A 150 -5.81 3.26 -9.88
CA ASP A 150 -5.13 3.97 -10.96
C ASP A 150 -4.86 3.07 -12.19
N HIS A 151 -4.77 1.76 -12.00
CA HIS A 151 -4.37 0.81 -13.04
C HIS A 151 -5.49 0.42 -13.98
N TYR A 152 -6.64 -0.03 -13.47
CA TYR A 152 -7.72 -0.55 -14.31
C TYR A 152 -8.28 0.42 -15.37
N PRO A 153 -8.46 1.73 -15.12
CA PRO A 153 -9.00 2.64 -16.13
C PRO A 153 -8.04 2.92 -17.29
N GLN A 154 -6.77 2.47 -17.22
CA GLN A 154 -5.81 2.59 -18.32
C GLN A 154 -6.13 1.64 -19.48
N TYR A 155 -7.05 0.69 -19.28
CA TYR A 155 -7.41 -0.34 -20.25
C TYR A 155 -8.81 -0.10 -20.80
N LYS A 156 -9.03 -0.53 -22.06
CA LYS A 156 -10.40 -0.68 -22.56
C LYS A 156 -10.98 -1.98 -22.02
N VAL A 157 -12.14 -1.90 -21.41
CA VAL A 157 -12.75 -3.02 -20.67
C VAL A 157 -14.13 -3.33 -21.25
N THR A 158 -14.31 -4.55 -21.75
CA THR A 158 -15.65 -5.06 -22.13
C THR A 158 -16.43 -5.49 -20.89
N GLN A 159 -17.75 -5.62 -21.01
CA GLN A 159 -18.56 -6.18 -19.94
C GLN A 159 -18.04 -7.55 -19.49
N SER A 160 -17.68 -8.44 -20.42
CA SER A 160 -17.07 -9.73 -20.10
C SER A 160 -15.68 -9.59 -19.44
N GLY A 161 -14.87 -8.63 -19.89
CA GLY A 161 -13.57 -8.33 -19.27
C GLY A 161 -13.66 -7.87 -17.81
N SER A 162 -14.78 -7.26 -17.42
CA SER A 162 -15.01 -6.89 -16.00
C SER A 162 -15.07 -8.10 -15.06
N PHE A 163 -15.41 -9.29 -15.56
CA PHE A 163 -15.37 -10.52 -14.76
C PHE A 163 -13.93 -10.99 -14.53
N GLN A 164 -13.03 -10.78 -15.50
CA GLN A 164 -11.60 -11.02 -15.30
C GLN A 164 -11.04 -10.09 -14.20
N ILE A 165 -11.40 -8.81 -14.24
CA ILE A 165 -11.00 -7.85 -13.18
C ILE A 165 -11.54 -8.27 -11.81
N GLN A 166 -12.75 -8.83 -11.73
CA GLN A 166 -13.26 -9.35 -10.46
C GLN A 166 -12.49 -10.56 -9.95
N ALA A 167 -12.04 -11.46 -10.84
CA ALA A 167 -11.17 -12.56 -10.44
C ALA A 167 -9.84 -12.02 -9.86
N ASP A 168 -9.27 -11.01 -10.50
CA ASP A 168 -8.08 -10.31 -10.04
C ASP A 168 -8.29 -9.68 -8.65
N ILE A 169 -9.37 -8.90 -8.47
CA ILE A 169 -9.71 -8.29 -7.18
C ILE A 169 -9.98 -9.32 -6.10
N SER A 170 -10.65 -10.43 -6.42
CA SER A 170 -10.92 -11.50 -5.45
C SER A 170 -9.64 -12.15 -4.96
N PHE A 171 -8.64 -12.28 -5.83
CA PHE A 171 -7.32 -12.78 -5.46
C PHE A 171 -6.58 -11.80 -4.56
N VAL A 172 -6.60 -10.50 -4.89
CA VAL A 172 -6.01 -9.43 -4.06
C VAL A 172 -6.71 -9.35 -2.70
N GLU A 173 -8.03 -9.39 -2.66
CA GLU A 173 -8.83 -9.34 -1.43
C GLU A 173 -8.45 -10.47 -0.49
N LYS A 174 -8.32 -11.71 -1.00
CA LYS A 174 -7.87 -12.86 -0.19
C LYS A 174 -6.50 -12.60 0.42
N PHE A 175 -5.58 -12.00 -0.32
CA PHE A 175 -4.27 -11.63 0.20
C PHE A 175 -4.39 -10.55 1.30
N LEU A 176 -5.10 -9.45 1.04
CA LEU A 176 -5.29 -8.36 1.99
C LEU A 176 -5.93 -8.84 3.30
N LEU A 177 -7.00 -9.63 3.22
CA LEU A 177 -7.71 -10.13 4.39
C LEU A 177 -6.90 -11.16 5.19
N LYS A 178 -6.16 -12.04 4.50
CA LYS A 178 -5.38 -13.10 5.16
C LYS A 178 -4.09 -12.57 5.80
N VAL A 179 -3.42 -11.63 5.15
CA VAL A 179 -2.06 -11.21 5.53
C VAL A 179 -2.06 -9.88 6.27
N ILE A 180 -2.83 -8.91 5.80
CA ILE A 180 -2.81 -7.53 6.33
C ILE A 180 -3.87 -7.34 7.43
N ASN A 181 -5.03 -8.03 7.33
CA ASN A 181 -6.10 -8.05 8.34
C ASN A 181 -6.54 -6.65 8.84
N ALA A 182 -6.55 -5.67 7.93
CA ALA A 182 -6.86 -4.29 8.26
C ALA A 182 -8.32 -3.97 7.96
N LYS A 183 -9.14 -3.84 9.00
CA LYS A 183 -10.56 -3.42 8.89
C LYS A 183 -10.73 -2.09 8.15
N THR A 184 -9.73 -1.22 8.25
CA THR A 184 -9.64 0.08 7.58
C THR A 184 -9.59 -0.03 6.05
N LEU A 185 -9.12 -1.17 5.50
CA LEU A 185 -9.04 -1.39 4.06
C LEU A 185 -10.35 -1.85 3.44
N GLN A 186 -11.26 -2.43 4.22
CA GLN A 186 -12.53 -2.97 3.71
C GLN A 186 -13.30 -1.89 2.93
N ARG A 187 -13.44 -0.71 3.53
CA ARG A 187 -14.12 0.43 2.87
C ARG A 187 -13.48 0.83 1.55
N LYS A 188 -12.14 0.87 1.48
CA LYS A 188 -11.42 1.21 0.24
C LYS A 188 -11.56 0.11 -0.82
N LEU A 189 -11.60 -1.14 -0.39
CA LEU A 189 -11.83 -2.27 -1.28
C LEU A 189 -13.25 -2.26 -1.84
N ASP A 190 -14.24 -1.89 -1.02
CA ASP A 190 -15.62 -1.74 -1.45
C ASP A 190 -15.78 -0.59 -2.46
N GLN A 191 -15.03 0.51 -2.28
CA GLN A 191 -14.93 1.59 -3.26
C GLN A 191 -14.35 1.10 -4.60
N LEU A 192 -13.24 0.36 -4.58
CA LEU A 192 -12.66 -0.25 -5.79
C LEU A 192 -13.67 -1.19 -6.48
N LYS A 193 -14.36 -2.05 -5.72
CA LYS A 193 -15.40 -2.94 -6.28
C LYS A 193 -16.55 -2.15 -6.91
N SER A 194 -16.94 -1.03 -6.29
CA SER A 194 -17.96 -0.12 -6.82
C SER A 194 -17.52 0.50 -8.16
N LEU A 195 -16.26 0.94 -8.26
CA LEU A 195 -15.69 1.41 -9.52
C LEU A 195 -15.71 0.31 -10.61
N ILE A 196 -15.39 -0.94 -10.27
CA ILE A 196 -15.44 -2.05 -11.25
C ILE A 196 -16.86 -2.33 -11.75
N ASN A 197 -17.88 -2.08 -10.93
CA ASN A 197 -19.26 -2.28 -11.37
C ASN A 197 -19.65 -1.39 -12.54
N ILE A 198 -18.99 -0.23 -12.75
CA ILE A 198 -19.18 0.63 -13.92
C ILE A 198 -18.98 -0.17 -15.22
N PHE A 199 -18.01 -1.09 -15.26
CA PHE A 199 -17.73 -1.91 -16.43
C PHE A 199 -18.82 -2.96 -16.71
N LYS A 200 -19.60 -3.36 -15.70
CA LYS A 200 -20.65 -4.39 -15.81
C LYS A 200 -21.99 -3.86 -16.32
N LEU A 201 -22.31 -2.62 -15.97
CA LEU A 201 -23.66 -2.08 -16.15
C LEU A 201 -23.91 -1.68 -17.61
N ASP A 202 -25.14 -1.82 -18.08
CA ASP A 202 -25.58 -1.19 -19.32
C ASP A 202 -25.67 0.34 -19.17
N GLN A 203 -25.89 1.06 -20.27
CA GLN A 203 -25.90 2.53 -20.26
C GLN A 203 -27.01 3.15 -19.40
N GLU A 204 -28.19 2.53 -19.32
CA GLU A 204 -29.30 3.06 -18.52
C GLU A 204 -29.05 2.83 -17.03
N SER A 205 -28.62 1.62 -16.67
CA SER A 205 -28.24 1.26 -15.31
C SER A 205 -27.06 2.10 -14.82
N LEU A 206 -26.08 2.37 -15.69
CA LEU A 206 -24.91 3.18 -15.34
C LEU A 206 -25.29 4.63 -14.96
N LYS A 207 -26.22 5.26 -15.70
CA LYS A 207 -26.70 6.63 -15.40
C LYS A 207 -27.35 6.73 -14.02
N ARG A 208 -27.98 5.65 -13.55
CA ARG A 208 -28.56 5.56 -12.21
C ARG A 208 -27.47 5.31 -11.17
N TYR A 209 -26.59 4.35 -11.45
CA TYR A 209 -25.52 3.91 -10.55
C TYR A 209 -24.55 5.03 -10.16
N ILE A 210 -24.17 5.92 -11.11
CA ILE A 210 -23.29 7.06 -10.85
C ILE A 210 -23.88 8.03 -9.80
N LYS A 211 -25.20 8.04 -9.61
CA LYS A 211 -25.88 8.89 -8.62
C LYS A 211 -26.00 8.24 -7.24
N GLU A 212 -25.68 6.97 -7.11
CA GLU A 212 -25.79 6.22 -5.85
C GLU A 212 -24.69 6.62 -4.84
N GLU A 213 -24.99 6.50 -3.55
CA GLU A 213 -24.09 6.84 -2.45
C GLU A 213 -22.75 6.09 -2.51
N CYS A 214 -22.71 4.90 -3.12
CA CYS A 214 -21.50 4.08 -3.21
C CYS A 214 -20.38 4.75 -4.03
N LEU A 215 -20.71 5.68 -4.93
CA LEU A 215 -19.74 6.45 -5.72
C LEU A 215 -19.60 7.90 -5.27
N GLN A 216 -20.49 8.42 -4.42
CA GLN A 216 -20.47 9.83 -3.98
C GLN A 216 -19.19 10.21 -3.20
N ASN A 217 -18.57 9.25 -2.53
CA ASN A 217 -17.34 9.46 -1.76
C ASN A 217 -16.06 9.26 -2.60
N ILE A 218 -16.19 9.11 -3.92
CA ILE A 218 -15.06 8.95 -4.85
C ILE A 218 -14.97 10.23 -5.70
N PRO A 219 -13.77 10.81 -5.88
CA PRO A 219 -13.58 11.96 -6.77
C PRO A 219 -14.15 11.70 -8.16
N THR A 220 -14.88 12.69 -8.69
CA THR A 220 -15.56 12.58 -9.99
C THR A 220 -14.57 12.28 -11.11
N GLU A 221 -13.36 12.84 -11.04
CA GLU A 221 -12.30 12.61 -12.01
C GLU A 221 -11.90 11.13 -12.10
N ILE A 222 -11.91 10.41 -10.98
CA ILE A 222 -11.63 8.96 -10.95
C ILE A 222 -12.79 8.22 -11.60
N VAL A 223 -14.04 8.55 -11.24
CA VAL A 223 -15.23 7.90 -11.81
C VAL A 223 -15.27 8.08 -13.33
N ASP A 224 -14.98 9.28 -13.83
CA ASP A 224 -14.96 9.60 -15.26
C ASP A 224 -13.92 8.77 -16.04
N GLN A 225 -12.75 8.52 -15.46
CA GLN A 225 -11.73 7.64 -16.06
C GLN A 225 -12.27 6.22 -16.28
N TYR A 226 -13.01 5.67 -15.31
CA TYR A 226 -13.63 4.34 -15.43
C TYR A 226 -14.74 4.31 -16.49
N ILE A 227 -15.55 5.37 -16.58
CA ILE A 227 -16.58 5.49 -17.63
C ILE A 227 -15.92 5.53 -19.01
N LEU A 228 -14.86 6.32 -19.19
CA LEU A 228 -14.10 6.41 -20.44
C LEU A 228 -13.40 5.09 -20.81
N ALA A 229 -12.96 4.33 -19.82
CA ALA A 229 -12.33 3.03 -19.99
C ALA A 229 -13.32 1.93 -20.44
N LYS A 230 -14.62 2.09 -20.13
CA LYS A 230 -15.66 1.16 -20.53
C LYS A 230 -15.79 1.09 -22.06
N LYS A 231 -15.79 -0.12 -22.59
CA LYS A 231 -16.08 -0.40 -23.99
C LYS A 231 -17.54 -0.86 -24.11
N ASN A 232 -18.32 -0.11 -24.91
CA ASN A 232 -19.68 -0.49 -25.32
C ASN A 232 -19.65 -1.76 -26.17
#